data_AF-A0AAD0WLU7-F1
#
_entry.id   AF-A0AAD0WLU7-F1
#
_cell.length_a   1.000
_cell.length_b   1.000
_cell.length_c   1.000
_cell.angle_alpha   90.00
_cell.angle_beta   90.00
_cell.angle_gamma   90.00
#
_symmetry.space_group_name_H-M   'P 1'
#
loop_
_entity.id
_entity.type
_entity.pdbx_description
1 polymer ?
#
loop_
_entity_poly.entity_id
_entity_poly.type
_entity_poly.pdbx_seq_one_letter_code
_entity_poly.pdbx_strand_id
1 'polypeptide(L)'
;MQPSIIELTTNLSAATLSINNVSDALGLNGDGPLSLQVITKLTDLLADNETLRAMVQELTAQRDALVEDGKALQQTRLPLSGREIGFFSYDGIDCCFREHESIEMAVKDAGEALDYCRDMAGSEGWPEETDTICWGVIIQRATMHSKHQPDPETENTDFDYICEYDFMGADMASGAQPKALVKSLTVPEAG
;
A
#
# COMPACT_ATOMS: atom_id res chain seq x y z
N MET A 1 6.43 16.34 103.96
CA MET A 1 6.47 16.14 102.50
C MET A 1 5.23 16.82 101.92
N GLN A 2 5.40 17.97 101.25
CA GLN A 2 4.34 18.60 100.45
C GLN A 2 4.39 18.05 99.02
N PRO A 3 3.25 17.84 98.34
CA PRO A 3 3.25 17.42 96.95
C PRO A 3 3.58 18.63 96.05
N SER A 4 4.63 18.51 95.24
CA SER A 4 4.90 19.46 94.16
C SER A 4 3.81 19.33 93.10
N ILE A 5 2.95 20.34 92.99
CA ILE A 5 2.09 20.54 91.82
C ILE A 5 2.99 21.10 90.73
N ILE A 6 3.26 20.30 89.70
CA ILE A 6 3.92 20.76 88.48
C ILE A 6 2.87 21.54 87.70
N GLU A 7 2.90 22.87 87.77
CA GLU A 7 2.12 23.71 86.88
C GLU A 7 2.67 23.57 85.45
N LEU A 8 1.94 22.87 84.59
CA LEU A 8 2.16 22.83 83.14
C LEU A 8 1.64 24.14 82.53
N THR A 9 2.29 25.26 82.83
CA THR A 9 2.07 26.54 82.13
C THR A 9 3.05 26.66 80.97
N THR A 10 2.99 25.75 80.01
CA THR A 10 3.46 26.03 78.66
C THR A 10 2.27 26.57 77.87
N ASN A 11 2.22 27.89 77.74
CA ASN A 11 1.22 28.60 76.95
C ASN A 11 1.08 27.96 75.55
N LEU A 12 0.00 27.23 75.29
CA LEU A 12 -0.47 27.00 73.93
C LEU A 12 -0.91 28.36 73.38
N SER A 13 0.02 29.08 72.77
CA SER A 13 -0.26 30.37 72.15
C SER A 13 -1.08 30.17 70.86
N ALA A 14 -1.85 31.17 70.45
CA ALA A 14 -2.52 31.17 69.15
C ALA A 14 -1.52 31.04 67.96
N ALA A 15 -0.24 31.38 68.18
CA ALA A 15 0.82 31.13 67.21
C ALA A 15 1.20 29.64 67.10
N THR A 16 0.94 28.85 68.15
CA THR A 16 1.17 27.39 68.19
C THR A 16 -0.01 26.62 67.58
N LEU A 17 -1.23 27.14 67.70
CA LEU A 17 -2.48 26.59 67.14
C LEU A 17 -3.01 27.41 65.96
N SER A 18 -2.11 27.96 65.12
CA SER A 18 -2.54 28.57 63.87
C SER A 18 -3.17 27.50 62.98
N ILE A 19 -4.28 27.84 62.31
CA ILE A 19 -4.92 26.96 61.30
C ILE A 19 -3.89 26.52 60.26
N ASN A 20 -2.92 27.38 59.91
CA ASN A 20 -1.84 27.03 58.99
C ASN A 20 -0.95 25.93 59.56
N ASN A 21 -0.52 26.04 60.82
CA ASN A 21 0.32 25.03 61.45
C ASN A 21 -0.41 23.68 61.60
N VAL A 22 -1.71 23.71 61.88
CA VAL A 22 -2.55 22.50 61.97
C VAL A 22 -2.76 21.90 60.57
N SER A 23 -2.99 22.74 59.56
CA SER A 23 -3.14 22.31 58.16
C SER A 23 -1.85 21.71 57.62
N ASP A 24 -0.70 22.28 57.94
CA ASP A 24 0.62 21.78 57.54
C ASP A 24 0.97 20.47 58.26
N ALA A 25 0.73 20.39 59.58
CA ALA A 25 0.97 19.18 60.38
C ALA A 25 0.05 18.01 60.00
N LEU A 26 -1.17 18.29 59.55
CA LEU A 26 -2.15 17.30 59.07
C LEU A 26 -2.09 17.09 57.55
N GLY A 27 -1.24 17.83 56.81
CA GLY A 27 -1.06 17.70 55.36
C GLY A 27 -2.29 18.09 54.52
N LEU A 28 -3.15 18.97 55.03
CA LEU A 28 -4.43 19.37 54.40
C LEU A 28 -4.27 20.49 53.37
N ASN A 29 -3.08 21.07 53.26
CA ASN A 29 -2.73 22.19 52.37
C ASN A 29 -2.45 21.76 50.91
N GLY A 30 -2.53 20.47 50.59
CA GLY A 30 -2.27 19.95 49.23
C GLY A 30 -0.81 19.60 48.95
N ASP A 31 0.11 19.87 49.88
CA ASP A 31 1.52 19.49 49.80
C ASP A 31 1.85 18.19 50.55
N GLY A 32 0.81 17.53 51.08
CA GLY A 32 0.94 16.23 51.73
C GLY A 32 1.42 15.13 50.76
N PRO A 33 2.03 14.06 51.28
CA PRO A 33 2.57 12.98 50.45
C PRO A 33 1.50 12.25 49.61
N LEU A 34 0.25 12.20 50.09
CA LEU A 34 -0.87 11.63 49.35
C LEU A 34 -1.35 12.55 48.22
N SER A 35 -1.44 13.86 48.44
CA SER A 35 -1.83 14.81 47.41
C SER A 35 -0.79 14.90 46.30
N LEU A 36 0.51 14.87 46.64
CA LEU A 36 1.58 14.78 45.65
C LEU A 36 1.49 13.49 44.81
N GLN A 37 1.22 12.34 45.43
CA GLN A 37 1.01 11.09 44.67
C GLN A 37 -0.18 11.18 43.72
N VAL A 38 -1.29 11.82 44.14
CA VAL A 38 -2.46 12.04 43.28
C VAL A 38 -2.10 12.97 42.12
N ILE A 39 -1.37 14.05 42.37
CA ILE A 39 -0.91 14.98 41.33
C ILE A 39 -0.01 14.27 40.32
N THR A 40 0.96 13.46 40.77
CA THR A 40 1.81 12.65 39.89
C THR A 40 0.97 11.74 39.02
N LYS A 41 0.06 10.95 39.61
CA LYS A 41 -0.81 10.03 38.85
C LYS A 41 -1.69 10.74 37.83
N LEU A 42 -2.22 11.91 38.17
CA LEU A 42 -3.01 12.73 37.24
C LEU A 42 -2.17 13.28 36.10
N THR A 43 -0.90 13.62 36.37
CA THR A 43 0.04 14.10 35.35
C THR A 43 0.42 12.97 34.40
N ASP A 44 0.72 11.78 34.92
CA ASP A 44 0.99 10.58 34.12
C ASP A 44 -0.21 10.21 33.23
N LEU A 45 -1.43 10.21 33.80
CA LEU A 45 -2.67 9.99 33.03
C LEU A 45 -2.88 11.03 31.93
N LEU A 46 -2.43 12.27 32.14
CA LEU A 46 -2.54 13.31 31.13
C LEU A 46 -1.61 13.02 29.95
N ALA A 47 -0.37 12.62 30.23
CA ALA A 47 0.60 12.20 29.22
C ALA A 47 0.16 10.95 28.44
N ASP A 48 -0.42 9.97 29.13
CA ASP A 48 -0.98 8.77 28.51
C ASP A 48 -2.16 9.13 27.58
N ASN A 49 -3.03 10.05 28.00
CA ASN A 49 -4.15 10.51 27.17
C ASN A 49 -3.67 11.24 25.91
N GLU A 50 -2.60 12.03 25.99
CA GLU A 50 -2.00 12.67 24.82
C GLU A 50 -1.41 11.63 23.86
N THR A 51 -0.72 10.62 24.39
CA THR A 51 -0.18 9.50 23.61
C THR A 51 -1.27 8.70 22.91
N LEU A 52 -2.36 8.37 23.62
CA LEU A 52 -3.51 7.67 23.04
C LEU A 52 -4.19 8.47 21.93
N ARG A 53 -4.31 9.78 22.10
CA ARG A 53 -4.86 10.67 21.05
C ARG A 53 -3.98 10.65 19.80
N ALA A 54 -2.66 10.70 19.96
CA ALA A 54 -1.74 10.61 18.83
C ALA A 54 -1.86 9.26 18.09
N MET A 55 -1.94 8.14 18.84
CA MET A 55 -2.14 6.81 18.26
C MET A 55 -3.46 6.68 17.49
N VAL A 56 -4.55 7.26 18.01
CA VAL A 56 -5.86 7.25 17.33
C VAL A 56 -5.81 8.05 16.03
N GLN A 57 -5.13 9.19 16.02
CA GLN A 57 -4.95 9.99 14.80
C GLN A 57 -4.18 9.22 13.73
N GLU A 58 -3.09 8.55 14.11
CA GLU A 58 -2.29 7.74 13.20
C GLU A 58 -3.10 6.57 12.62
N LEU A 59 -3.80 5.81 13.47
CA LEU A 59 -4.67 4.72 13.01
C LEU A 59 -5.79 5.21 12.07
N THR A 60 -6.32 6.40 12.32
CA THR A 60 -7.33 7.00 11.44
C THR A 60 -6.73 7.35 10.08
N ALA A 61 -5.53 7.92 10.05
CA ALA A 61 -4.81 8.22 8.81
C ALA A 61 -4.50 6.94 8.01
N GLN A 62 -4.03 5.88 8.68
CA GLN A 62 -3.77 4.58 8.03
C GLN A 62 -5.04 3.95 7.46
N ARG A 63 -6.16 4.00 8.22
CA ARG A 63 -7.46 3.52 7.73
C ARG A 63 -7.88 4.28 6.47
N ASP A 64 -7.75 5.61 6.47
CA ASP A 64 -8.17 6.44 5.34
C ASP A 64 -7.31 6.17 4.11
N ALA A 65 -6.00 5.97 4.28
CA ALA A 65 -5.10 5.53 3.20
C ALA A 65 -5.53 4.17 2.62
N LEU A 66 -5.81 3.18 3.47
CA LEU A 66 -6.28 1.85 3.03
C LEU A 66 -7.65 1.92 2.31
N VAL A 67 -8.53 2.82 2.73
CA VAL A 67 -9.83 3.03 2.06
C VAL A 67 -9.62 3.61 0.66
N GLU A 68 -8.70 4.56 0.49
CA GLU A 68 -8.36 5.10 -0.83
C GLU A 68 -7.70 4.05 -1.73
N ASP A 69 -6.77 3.26 -1.21
CA ASP A 69 -6.18 2.12 -1.94
C ASP A 69 -7.24 1.10 -2.36
N GLY A 70 -8.17 0.80 -1.45
CA GLY A 70 -9.31 -0.08 -1.73
C GLY A 70 -10.20 0.45 -2.86
N LYS A 71 -10.48 1.76 -2.90
CA LYS A 71 -11.23 2.39 -4.00
C LYS A 71 -10.47 2.29 -5.31
N ALA A 72 -9.16 2.56 -5.31
CA ALA A 72 -8.33 2.45 -6.50
C ALA A 72 -8.32 1.02 -7.07
N LEU A 73 -8.17 0.01 -6.21
CA LEU A 73 -8.26 -1.41 -6.59
C LEU A 73 -9.65 -1.79 -7.10
N GLN A 74 -10.72 -1.24 -6.52
CA GLN A 74 -12.07 -1.53 -6.97
C GLN A 74 -12.35 -0.89 -8.34
N GLN A 75 -11.85 0.31 -8.58
CA GLN A 75 -11.94 0.99 -9.88
C GLN A 75 -11.16 0.26 -10.98
N THR A 76 -10.02 -0.36 -10.67
CA THR A 76 -9.30 -1.20 -11.65
C THR A 76 -9.96 -2.57 -11.84
N ARG A 77 -10.62 -3.12 -10.82
CA ARG A 77 -11.35 -4.39 -10.90
C ARG A 77 -12.66 -4.29 -11.70
N LEU A 78 -13.38 -3.17 -11.63
CA LEU A 78 -14.63 -2.92 -12.38
C LEU A 78 -14.51 -3.24 -13.89
N PRO A 79 -13.54 -2.69 -14.64
CA PRO A 79 -13.35 -3.01 -16.06
C PRO A 79 -12.83 -4.43 -16.33
N LEU A 80 -12.33 -5.14 -15.32
CA LEU A 80 -11.87 -6.53 -15.42
C LEU A 80 -12.94 -7.54 -15.01
N SER A 81 -14.02 -7.12 -14.34
CA SER A 81 -15.01 -8.01 -13.71
C SER A 81 -15.87 -8.83 -14.70
N GLY A 82 -15.78 -8.56 -16.00
CA GLY A 82 -16.37 -9.36 -17.08
C GLY A 82 -15.36 -9.87 -18.10
N ARG A 83 -14.06 -9.74 -17.83
CA ARG A 83 -12.98 -10.16 -18.72
C ARG A 83 -12.17 -11.26 -18.08
N GLU A 84 -11.98 -12.35 -18.82
CA GLU A 84 -11.06 -13.40 -18.44
C GLU A 84 -9.64 -12.81 -18.45
N ILE A 85 -9.09 -12.60 -17.26
CA ILE A 85 -7.70 -12.21 -17.10
C ILE A 85 -6.87 -13.46 -17.39
N GLY A 86 -6.04 -13.40 -18.44
CA GLY A 86 -5.11 -14.48 -18.78
C GLY A 86 -3.66 -14.11 -18.45
N PHE A 87 -2.76 -15.06 -18.59
CA PHE A 87 -1.32 -14.85 -18.46
C PHE A 87 -0.62 -15.36 -19.70
N PHE A 88 0.50 -14.75 -20.08
CA PHE A 88 1.26 -15.18 -21.26
C PHE A 88 2.77 -15.13 -21.03
N SER A 89 3.49 -15.95 -21.79
CA SER A 89 4.91 -15.79 -22.08
C SER A 89 5.10 -15.68 -23.59
N TYR A 90 6.15 -14.97 -23.98
CA TYR A 90 6.59 -14.87 -25.35
C TYR A 90 8.10 -15.11 -25.39
N ASP A 91 8.51 -15.99 -26.29
CA ASP A 91 9.89 -16.28 -26.61
C ASP A 91 10.13 -15.89 -28.08
N GLY A 92 10.92 -14.85 -28.32
CA GLY A 92 11.17 -14.40 -29.68
C GLY A 92 12.27 -15.15 -30.42
N ILE A 93 13.02 -16.05 -29.76
CA ILE A 93 13.92 -16.96 -30.48
C ILE A 93 13.09 -17.97 -31.27
N ASP A 94 12.10 -18.57 -30.60
CA ASP A 94 11.20 -19.54 -31.22
C ASP A 94 9.92 -18.91 -31.82
N CYS A 95 9.80 -17.57 -31.76
CA CYS A 95 8.58 -16.83 -32.14
C CYS A 95 7.30 -17.43 -31.52
N CYS A 96 7.39 -17.85 -30.27
CA CYS A 96 6.36 -18.65 -29.61
C CYS A 96 5.61 -17.84 -28.55
N PHE A 97 4.31 -17.67 -28.77
CA PHE A 97 3.37 -17.15 -27.78
C PHE A 97 2.68 -18.30 -27.05
N ARG A 98 2.71 -18.30 -25.71
CA ARG A 98 2.06 -19.31 -24.86
C ARG A 98 1.17 -18.66 -23.82
N GLU A 99 -0.05 -19.18 -23.68
CA GLU A 99 -0.97 -18.78 -22.60
C GLU A 99 -0.81 -19.70 -21.39
N HIS A 100 -0.99 -19.14 -20.19
CA HIS A 100 -0.79 -19.84 -18.93
C HIS A 100 -1.98 -19.63 -17.98
N GLU A 101 -2.20 -20.60 -17.09
CA GLU A 101 -3.25 -20.55 -16.07
C GLU A 101 -2.89 -19.61 -14.90
N SER A 102 -1.60 -19.32 -14.71
CA SER A 102 -1.11 -18.46 -13.63
C SER A 102 0.09 -17.61 -14.06
N ILE A 103 0.33 -16.53 -13.31
CA ILE A 103 1.49 -15.65 -13.53
C ILE A 103 2.80 -16.37 -13.22
N GLU A 104 2.83 -17.26 -12.23
CA GLU A 104 4.01 -18.04 -11.86
C GLU A 104 4.44 -18.96 -13.00
N MET A 105 3.48 -19.56 -13.72
CA MET A 105 3.77 -20.38 -14.89
C MET A 105 4.34 -19.55 -16.04
N ALA A 106 3.75 -18.38 -16.31
CA ALA A 106 4.25 -17.48 -17.34
C ALA A 106 5.68 -16.98 -17.04
N VAL A 107 5.94 -16.59 -15.78
CA VAL A 107 7.27 -16.17 -15.32
C VAL A 107 8.28 -17.32 -15.45
N LYS A 108 7.87 -18.53 -15.04
CA LYS A 108 8.73 -19.71 -15.11
C LYS A 108 9.12 -20.03 -16.55
N ASP A 109 8.16 -20.05 -17.46
CA ASP A 109 8.38 -20.38 -18.87
C ASP A 109 9.30 -19.35 -19.57
N ALA A 110 9.09 -18.05 -19.33
CA ALA A 110 9.99 -17.01 -19.83
C ALA A 110 11.39 -17.10 -19.18
N GLY A 111 11.47 -17.49 -17.91
CA GLY A 111 12.73 -17.74 -17.22
C GLY A 111 13.51 -18.92 -17.81
N GLU A 112 12.82 -20.01 -18.16
CA GLU A 112 13.43 -21.17 -18.83
C GLU A 112 13.98 -20.80 -20.21
N ALA A 113 13.28 -19.95 -20.97
CA ALA A 113 13.79 -19.40 -22.24
C ALA A 113 15.04 -18.52 -22.02
N LEU A 114 15.05 -17.66 -20.99
CA LEU A 114 16.23 -16.85 -20.66
C LEU A 114 17.42 -17.70 -20.19
N ASP A 115 17.18 -18.77 -19.44
CA ASP A 115 18.22 -19.70 -19.01
C ASP A 115 18.82 -20.43 -20.22
N TYR A 116 17.99 -20.83 -21.19
CA TYR A 116 18.47 -21.35 -22.47
C TYR A 116 19.35 -20.33 -23.22
N CYS A 117 18.91 -19.06 -23.31
CA CYS A 117 19.73 -18.00 -23.89
C CYS A 117 21.05 -17.82 -23.15
N ARG A 118 21.05 -17.95 -21.83
CA ARG A 118 22.24 -17.82 -20.99
C ARG A 118 23.24 -18.94 -21.26
N ASP A 119 22.76 -20.17 -21.45
CA ASP A 119 23.59 -21.32 -21.80
C ASP A 119 24.17 -21.20 -23.22
N MET A 120 23.42 -20.57 -24.13
CA MET A 120 23.85 -20.28 -25.51
C MET A 120 24.75 -19.03 -25.61
N ALA A 121 24.76 -18.18 -24.58
CA ALA A 121 25.56 -16.97 -24.57
C ALA A 121 27.06 -17.31 -24.53
N GLY A 122 27.70 -17.14 -25.69
CA GLY A 122 29.13 -17.42 -25.89
C GLY A 122 29.99 -16.16 -25.86
N SER A 123 31.17 -16.23 -26.47
CA SER A 123 32.09 -15.09 -26.61
C SER A 123 31.52 -13.93 -27.43
N GLU A 124 30.51 -14.18 -28.25
CA GLU A 124 29.83 -13.18 -29.09
C GLU A 124 28.69 -12.45 -28.36
N GLY A 125 28.37 -12.85 -27.12
CA GLY A 125 27.34 -12.22 -26.30
C GLY A 125 26.03 -13.01 -26.27
N TRP A 126 24.96 -12.32 -25.85
CA TRP A 126 23.60 -12.88 -25.81
C TRP A 126 23.00 -12.96 -27.22
N PRO A 127 22.12 -13.94 -27.49
CA PRO A 127 21.29 -13.94 -28.69
C PRO A 127 20.55 -12.60 -28.87
N GLU A 128 20.48 -12.09 -30.10
CA GLU A 128 19.91 -10.77 -30.41
C GLU A 128 18.44 -10.68 -29.95
N GLU A 129 17.69 -11.78 -30.06
CA GLU A 129 16.27 -11.87 -29.73
C GLU A 129 16.01 -12.08 -28.22
N THR A 130 17.06 -12.13 -27.37
CA THR A 130 16.88 -12.33 -25.92
C THR A 130 16.06 -11.21 -25.28
N ASP A 131 16.17 -9.99 -25.79
CA ASP A 131 15.43 -8.82 -25.29
C ASP A 131 13.92 -8.88 -25.57
N THR A 132 13.52 -9.76 -26.49
CA THR A 132 12.11 -9.97 -26.83
C THR A 132 11.42 -10.95 -25.88
N ILE A 133 12.17 -11.74 -25.10
CA ILE A 133 11.60 -12.70 -24.15
C ILE A 133 10.87 -11.94 -23.04
N CYS A 134 9.57 -12.18 -22.92
CA CYS A 134 8.74 -11.48 -21.94
C CYS A 134 7.59 -12.33 -21.43
N TRP A 135 6.97 -11.86 -20.35
CA TRP A 135 5.76 -12.45 -19.79
C TRP A 135 4.84 -11.32 -19.32
N GLY A 136 3.55 -11.62 -19.18
CA GLY A 136 2.61 -10.60 -18.75
C GLY A 136 1.19 -11.10 -18.51
N VAL A 137 0.30 -10.12 -18.30
CA VAL A 137 -1.12 -10.33 -18.05
C VAL A 137 -1.93 -9.90 -19.27
N ILE A 138 -2.85 -10.75 -19.70
CA ILE A 138 -3.80 -10.49 -20.77
C ILE A 138 -5.01 -9.79 -20.17
N ILE A 139 -5.10 -8.48 -20.37
CA ILE A 139 -6.20 -7.63 -19.88
C ILE A 139 -7.31 -7.39 -20.93
N GLN A 140 -7.07 -7.81 -22.17
CA GLN A 140 -7.91 -7.54 -23.33
C GLN A 140 -7.54 -8.53 -24.43
N ARG A 141 -8.55 -9.11 -25.09
CA ARG A 141 -8.38 -9.92 -26.29
C ARG A 141 -9.05 -9.26 -27.48
N ALA A 142 -8.55 -9.50 -28.69
CA ALA A 142 -9.17 -9.04 -29.93
C ALA A 142 -9.54 -10.23 -30.81
N THR A 143 -10.58 -10.08 -31.62
CA THR A 143 -11.01 -11.05 -32.62
C THR A 143 -10.78 -10.50 -34.00
N MET A 144 -10.12 -11.28 -34.84
CA MET A 144 -9.95 -11.01 -36.26
C MET A 144 -11.28 -11.23 -36.99
N HIS A 145 -11.65 -10.31 -37.88
CA HIS A 145 -12.76 -10.46 -38.81
C HIS A 145 -12.44 -9.78 -40.14
N SER A 146 -13.41 -9.78 -41.06
CA SER A 146 -13.29 -9.12 -42.37
C SER A 146 -12.07 -9.58 -43.21
N LYS A 147 -11.57 -10.81 -43.02
CA LYS A 147 -10.39 -11.32 -43.76
C LYS A 147 -10.70 -11.43 -45.25
N HIS A 148 -9.93 -10.74 -46.10
CA HIS A 148 -10.02 -10.83 -47.56
C HIS A 148 -8.64 -10.67 -48.22
N GLN A 149 -8.54 -11.07 -49.49
CA GLN A 149 -7.35 -10.76 -50.31
C GLN A 149 -7.46 -9.33 -50.84
N PRO A 150 -6.34 -8.59 -50.94
CA PRO A 150 -6.37 -7.22 -51.47
C PRO A 150 -6.89 -7.19 -52.92
N ASP A 151 -7.76 -6.23 -53.22
CA ASP A 151 -8.16 -5.97 -54.61
C ASP A 151 -6.96 -5.38 -55.39
N PRO A 152 -6.49 -6.02 -56.48
CA PRO A 152 -5.33 -5.55 -57.23
C PRO A 152 -5.50 -4.18 -57.89
N GLU A 153 -6.75 -3.71 -58.06
CA GLU A 153 -7.03 -2.42 -58.70
C GLU A 153 -7.11 -1.25 -57.69
N THR A 154 -7.38 -1.53 -56.41
CA THR A 154 -7.67 -0.49 -55.42
C THR A 154 -6.84 -0.56 -54.14
N GLU A 155 -6.20 -1.68 -53.85
CA GLU A 155 -5.53 -1.94 -52.58
C GLU A 155 -4.08 -2.39 -52.77
N ASN A 156 -3.29 -2.35 -51.70
CA ASN A 156 -1.89 -2.76 -51.76
C ASN A 156 -1.79 -4.30 -51.75
N THR A 157 -1.26 -4.86 -52.85
CA THR A 157 -1.04 -6.29 -53.04
C THR A 157 0.27 -6.83 -52.46
N ASP A 158 1.07 -6.00 -51.78
CA ASP A 158 2.30 -6.43 -51.10
C ASP A 158 2.01 -7.37 -49.90
N PHE A 159 0.75 -7.47 -49.47
CA PHE A 159 0.31 -8.30 -48.37
C PHE A 159 -0.60 -9.43 -48.86
N ASP A 160 -0.51 -10.61 -48.24
CA ASP A 160 -1.32 -11.76 -48.64
C ASP A 160 -2.82 -11.59 -48.33
N TYR A 161 -3.15 -10.89 -47.24
CA TYR A 161 -4.52 -10.66 -46.77
C TYR A 161 -4.64 -9.36 -45.97
N ILE A 162 -5.81 -8.74 -46.04
CA ILE A 162 -6.22 -7.62 -45.19
C ILE A 162 -7.27 -8.14 -44.21
N CYS A 163 -7.22 -7.66 -42.97
CA CYS A 163 -8.19 -8.01 -41.92
C CYS A 163 -8.35 -6.90 -40.90
N GLU A 164 -9.46 -6.94 -40.18
CA GLU A 164 -9.79 -6.01 -39.11
C GLU A 164 -9.81 -6.74 -37.76
N TYR A 165 -9.57 -6.01 -36.68
CA TYR A 165 -9.55 -6.55 -35.32
C TYR A 165 -10.44 -5.72 -34.40
N ASP A 166 -11.40 -6.38 -33.77
CA ASP A 166 -12.26 -5.79 -32.76
C ASP A 166 -11.95 -6.34 -31.37
N PHE A 167 -12.06 -5.50 -30.35
CA PHE A 167 -11.85 -5.91 -28.97
C PHE A 167 -13.02 -6.74 -28.44
N MET A 168 -12.73 -7.93 -27.92
CA MET A 168 -13.74 -8.79 -27.29
C MET A 168 -14.36 -8.09 -26.06
N GLY A 169 -15.69 -8.10 -26.01
CA GLY A 169 -16.48 -7.50 -24.94
C GLY A 169 -16.56 -5.97 -24.97
N ALA A 170 -16.10 -5.32 -26.04
CA ALA A 170 -16.43 -3.92 -26.27
C ALA A 170 -17.92 -3.85 -26.66
N ASP A 171 -18.76 -3.37 -25.73
CA ASP A 171 -20.15 -3.08 -26.03
C ASP A 171 -20.18 -1.89 -27.01
N MET A 172 -20.20 -2.20 -28.32
CA MET A 172 -20.14 -1.22 -29.42
C MET A 172 -21.33 -0.22 -29.39
N ALA A 173 -22.30 -0.42 -28.49
CA ALA A 173 -23.40 0.49 -28.23
C ALA A 173 -22.98 1.84 -27.60
N SER A 174 -21.77 1.96 -27.04
CA SER A 174 -21.35 3.16 -26.30
C SER A 174 -20.55 4.17 -27.12
N GLY A 175 -20.04 3.85 -28.32
CA GLY A 175 -19.18 4.77 -29.09
C GLY A 175 -17.90 5.24 -28.38
N ALA A 176 -17.57 4.66 -27.22
CA ALA A 176 -16.38 4.99 -26.45
C ALA A 176 -15.24 4.08 -26.91
N GLN A 177 -14.29 4.63 -27.67
CA GLN A 177 -13.09 3.89 -28.01
C GLN A 177 -12.29 3.57 -26.74
N PRO A 178 -11.79 2.32 -26.59
CA PRO A 178 -10.94 1.96 -25.47
C PRO A 178 -9.64 2.75 -25.57
N LYS A 179 -9.46 3.70 -24.65
CA LYS A 179 -8.18 4.42 -24.49
C LYS A 179 -7.17 3.44 -23.90
N ALA A 180 -6.14 3.09 -24.67
CA ALA A 180 -4.98 2.39 -24.13
C ALA A 180 -4.33 3.27 -23.06
N LEU A 181 -4.34 2.79 -21.80
CA LEU A 181 -3.66 3.46 -20.71
C LEU A 181 -2.19 3.00 -20.69
N VAL A 182 -1.36 3.55 -21.57
CA VAL A 182 0.08 3.32 -21.52
C VAL A 182 0.65 4.16 -20.38
N LYS A 183 0.87 3.55 -19.21
CA LYS A 183 1.74 4.13 -18.18
C LYS A 183 3.18 3.69 -18.49
N SER A 184 3.96 4.59 -19.08
CA SER A 184 5.42 4.42 -19.13
C SER A 184 5.96 4.49 -17.71
N LEU A 185 6.49 3.37 -17.18
CA LEU A 185 7.33 3.41 -16.00
C LEU A 185 8.69 3.98 -16.41
N THR A 186 8.91 5.26 -16.14
CA THR A 186 10.23 5.85 -16.22
C THR A 186 11.05 5.32 -15.06
N VAL A 187 12.07 4.51 -15.34
CA VAL A 187 13.04 4.06 -14.34
C VAL A 187 13.89 5.28 -13.94
N PRO A 188 14.05 5.59 -12.64
CA PRO A 188 14.91 6.69 -12.22
C PRO A 188 16.37 6.35 -12.53
N GLU A 189 17.07 7.26 -13.21
CA GLU A 189 18.51 7.17 -13.46
C GLU A 189 19.26 7.01 -12.14
N ALA A 190 20.11 5.99 -12.06
CA ALA A 190 21.00 5.77 -10.93
C ALA A 190 22.04 6.91 -10.88
N GLY A 191 22.00 7.69 -9.80
CA GLY A 191 23.04 8.66 -9.45
C GLY A 191 24.25 8.03 -8.78
#